data_AF-A0A644T2U6-F1
#
_entry.id   AF-A0A644T2U6-F1
#
_cell.length_a   1.000
_cell.length_b   1.000
_cell.length_c   1.000
_cell.angle_alpha   90.00
_cell.angle_beta   90.00
_cell.angle_gamma   90.00
#
_symmetry.space_group_name_H-M   'P 1'
#
loop_
_entity.id
_entity.type
_entity.pdbx_description
1 polymer ?
#
loop_
_entity_poly.entity_id
_entity_poly.type
_entity_poly.pdbx_seq_one_letter_code
_entity_poly.pdbx_strand_id
1 'polypeptide(L)'
;MAKKAENKIQAAETEAEEWVRVDSEGNPLADQAPTAEELEAKLAAANRGHTETLGDAWAVLTGQNPAAIMGQIATTVMHDGGTRPSWQWKRDGKDHILLAWPQDQPVRAAVLVAGEEGEKLAPVTATPLLEGLPNDLTVDDVHPWQTGVEANVAVTMLEGKNPMWFYDPLYGRDKDDLTPGVMHTFLLAGLALGLRKALLDEITITQGVRYEAYAEAWLAENPGKTRLDVPPLKVSVSNRHLIMPGRNFCEYQMRATIEEVKDCQLEKMPVKLLYLSFPFEDRQPMRLAVYASKMVLGEYEPEAGHEIDAYVWLQGRIIDIDQGPQQ
;
A
#
# COMPACT_ATOMS: atom_id res chain seq x y z
N MET A 1 -31.32 24.51 59.49
CA MET A 1 -32.15 23.55 58.75
C MET A 1 -32.09 23.88 57.28
N ALA A 2 -31.43 23.04 56.48
CA ALA A 2 -31.68 22.72 55.07
C ALA A 2 -30.44 22.01 54.52
N LYS A 3 -30.62 20.74 54.19
CA LYS A 3 -29.63 19.80 53.65
C LYS A 3 -29.07 20.28 52.32
N LYS A 4 -27.74 20.31 52.16
CA LYS A 4 -27.10 20.14 50.85
C LYS A 4 -26.72 18.67 50.73
N ALA A 5 -27.36 17.98 49.78
CA ALA A 5 -26.99 16.63 49.41
C ALA A 5 -25.69 16.67 48.61
N GLU A 6 -24.67 15.99 49.12
CA GLU A 6 -23.47 15.63 48.36
C GLU A 6 -23.84 14.52 47.39
N ASN A 7 -23.77 14.79 46.09
CA ASN A 7 -23.81 13.74 45.07
C ASN A 7 -22.37 13.39 44.71
N LYS A 8 -21.81 12.40 45.41
CA LYS A 8 -20.57 11.72 45.02
C LYS A 8 -20.89 10.87 43.79
N ILE A 9 -20.42 11.30 42.63
CA ILE A 9 -20.34 10.43 41.46
C ILE A 9 -19.16 9.48 41.72
N GLN A 10 -19.47 8.22 42.01
CA GLN A 10 -18.51 7.12 41.96
C GLN A 10 -18.04 6.99 40.50
N ALA A 11 -16.77 7.28 40.24
CA ALA A 11 -16.12 6.85 39.02
C ALA A 11 -16.06 5.31 39.07
N ALA A 12 -16.85 4.66 38.23
CA ALA A 12 -16.70 3.24 37.97
C ALA A 12 -15.38 3.05 37.23
N GLU A 13 -14.37 2.51 37.93
CA GLU A 13 -13.19 1.92 37.32
C GLU A 13 -13.69 0.83 36.38
N THR A 14 -13.73 1.15 35.08
CA THR A 14 -13.97 0.16 34.04
C THR A 14 -12.61 -0.44 33.76
N GLU A 15 -12.34 -1.60 34.36
CA GLU A 15 -11.18 -2.43 34.01
C GLU A 15 -11.22 -2.64 32.49
N ALA A 16 -10.24 -2.07 31.78
CA ALA A 16 -10.07 -2.34 30.38
C ALA A 16 -9.68 -3.81 30.24
N GLU A 17 -10.59 -4.64 29.71
CA GLU A 17 -10.29 -6.02 29.38
C GLU A 17 -9.13 -6.05 28.37
N GLU A 18 -7.97 -6.47 28.87
CA GLU A 18 -6.74 -6.62 28.10
C GLU A 18 -6.86 -7.89 27.24
N TRP A 19 -7.02 -7.72 25.93
CA TRP A 19 -7.15 -8.83 24.99
C TRP A 19 -5.80 -9.54 24.81
N VAL A 20 -5.57 -10.61 25.57
CA VAL A 20 -4.39 -11.49 25.44
C VAL A 20 -4.54 -12.38 24.21
N ARG A 21 -3.60 -12.32 23.27
CA ARG A 21 -3.53 -13.26 22.15
C ARG A 21 -3.03 -14.61 22.63
N VAL A 22 -3.75 -15.67 22.30
CA VAL A 22 -3.42 -17.05 22.66
C VAL A 22 -3.14 -17.90 21.42
N ASP A 23 -2.31 -18.92 21.55
CA ASP A 23 -2.08 -19.91 20.51
C ASP A 23 -3.27 -20.89 20.35
N SER A 24 -3.16 -21.84 19.43
CA SER A 24 -4.20 -22.87 19.17
C SER A 24 -4.44 -23.81 20.35
N GLU A 25 -3.59 -23.79 21.37
CA GLU A 25 -3.71 -24.59 22.60
C GLU A 25 -4.16 -23.74 23.80
N GLY A 26 -4.42 -22.44 23.59
CA GLY A 26 -4.90 -21.52 24.62
C GLY A 26 -3.80 -20.93 25.50
N ASN A 27 -2.52 -21.08 25.14
CA ASN A 27 -1.42 -20.48 25.89
C ASN A 27 -1.22 -19.02 25.46
N PRO A 28 -0.92 -18.10 26.40
CA PRO A 28 -0.56 -16.72 26.07
C PRO A 28 0.64 -16.69 25.12
N LEU A 29 0.47 -16.09 23.94
CA LEU A 29 1.60 -15.76 23.08
C LEU A 29 2.38 -14.66 23.82
N ALA A 30 3.59 -14.98 24.26
CA ALA A 30 4.48 -13.96 24.81
C ALA A 30 4.66 -12.86 23.75
N ASP A 31 4.46 -11.60 24.14
CA ASP A 31 4.82 -10.42 23.34
C ASP A 31 6.34 -10.42 23.11
N GLN A 32 6.81 -11.28 22.22
CA GLN A 32 8.18 -11.25 21.75
C GLN A 32 8.24 -10.17 20.68
N ALA A 33 8.77 -9.00 21.08
CA ALA A 33 9.24 -8.03 20.12
C ALA A 33 10.17 -8.76 19.12
N PRO A 34 10.05 -8.49 17.81
CA PRO A 34 10.83 -9.18 16.79
C PRO A 34 12.32 -9.08 17.09
N THR A 35 13.04 -10.19 16.90
CA THR A 35 14.49 -10.27 17.13
C THR A 35 15.25 -9.31 16.21
N ALA A 36 16.48 -8.97 16.57
CA ALA A 36 17.32 -8.09 15.75
C ALA A 36 17.54 -8.65 14.33
N GLU A 37 17.68 -9.97 14.20
CA GLU A 37 17.80 -10.68 12.92
C GLU A 37 16.49 -10.64 12.11
N GLU A 38 15.33 -10.80 12.75
CA GLU A 38 14.03 -10.62 12.08
C GLU A 38 13.77 -9.17 11.68
N LEU A 39 14.24 -8.20 12.47
CA LEU A 39 14.14 -6.78 12.14
C LEU A 39 15.07 -6.43 10.97
N GLU A 40 16.29 -6.96 10.96
CA GLU A 40 17.25 -6.80 9.86
C GLU A 40 16.78 -7.51 8.59
N ALA A 41 16.21 -8.72 8.69
CA ALA A 41 15.59 -9.41 7.57
C ALA A 41 14.33 -8.70 7.04
N LYS A 42 13.52 -8.09 7.92
CA LYS A 42 12.38 -7.23 7.52
C LYS A 42 12.86 -5.94 6.84
N LEU A 43 13.91 -5.31 7.35
CA LEU A 43 14.54 -4.14 6.74
C LEU A 43 15.20 -4.48 5.40
N ALA A 44 15.78 -5.69 5.28
CA ALA A 44 16.36 -6.24 4.06
C ALA A 44 15.32 -6.83 3.09
N ALA A 45 14.03 -6.89 3.48
CA ALA A 45 12.94 -7.47 2.72
C ALA A 45 13.14 -8.93 2.26
N ALA A 46 14.01 -9.70 2.92
CA ALA A 46 14.47 -11.01 2.46
C ALA A 46 13.42 -12.15 2.52
N ASN A 47 12.36 -11.99 3.33
CA ASN A 47 11.33 -13.01 3.56
C ASN A 47 9.97 -12.69 2.92
N ARG A 48 9.92 -11.76 1.96
CA ARG A 48 8.66 -11.39 1.30
C ARG A 48 8.26 -12.43 0.24
N GLY A 49 6.96 -12.63 0.09
CA GLY A 49 6.38 -13.50 -0.94
C GLY A 49 5.73 -12.70 -2.08
N HIS A 50 5.81 -13.25 -3.30
CA HIS A 50 4.99 -12.79 -4.42
C HIS A 50 3.62 -13.44 -4.29
N THR A 51 2.64 -12.66 -3.82
CA THR A 51 1.27 -13.11 -3.68
C THR A 51 0.50 -12.79 -4.96
N GLU A 52 0.10 -13.82 -5.71
CA GLU A 52 -0.63 -13.69 -6.98
C GLU A 52 -2.15 -13.75 -6.76
N THR A 53 -2.67 -12.82 -5.94
CA THR A 53 -4.11 -12.66 -5.73
C THR A 53 -4.45 -11.22 -5.38
N LEU A 54 -5.66 -10.83 -5.74
CA LEU A 54 -6.22 -9.50 -5.49
C LEU A 54 -7.33 -9.53 -4.44
N GLY A 55 -7.46 -10.62 -3.69
CA GLY A 55 -8.54 -10.82 -2.71
C GLY A 55 -8.62 -9.69 -1.68
N ASP A 56 -7.51 -9.34 -1.05
CA ASP A 56 -7.47 -8.27 -0.04
C ASP A 56 -7.79 -6.90 -0.66
N ALA A 57 -7.25 -6.62 -1.85
CA ALA A 57 -7.51 -5.39 -2.59
C ALA A 57 -9.00 -5.24 -2.92
N TRP A 58 -9.64 -6.31 -3.41
CA TRP A 58 -11.08 -6.31 -3.68
C TRP A 58 -11.91 -6.19 -2.40
N ALA A 59 -11.53 -6.92 -1.35
CA ALA A 59 -12.25 -6.90 -0.08
C ALA A 59 -12.31 -5.49 0.49
N VAL A 60 -11.18 -4.78 0.54
CA VAL A 60 -11.14 -3.41 1.07
C VAL A 60 -11.87 -2.41 0.18
N LEU A 61 -11.76 -2.54 -1.15
CA LEU A 61 -12.39 -1.60 -2.08
C LEU A 61 -13.90 -1.73 -2.16
N THR A 62 -14.45 -2.89 -1.82
CA THR A 62 -15.87 -3.19 -2.02
C THR A 62 -16.62 -3.40 -0.71
N GLY A 63 -15.90 -3.62 0.40
CA GLY A 63 -16.52 -3.94 1.69
C GLY A 63 -17.10 -5.34 1.75
N GLN A 64 -16.82 -6.19 0.77
CA GLN A 64 -17.54 -7.44 0.53
C GLN A 64 -16.56 -8.60 0.29
N ASN A 65 -17.05 -9.82 0.47
CA ASN A 65 -16.27 -11.02 0.16
C ASN A 65 -16.01 -11.08 -1.36
N PRO A 66 -14.75 -11.05 -1.83
CA PRO A 66 -14.41 -11.09 -3.25
C PRO A 66 -15.10 -12.24 -4.00
N ALA A 67 -15.13 -13.44 -3.40
CA ALA A 67 -15.71 -14.63 -4.02
C ALA A 67 -17.22 -14.47 -4.34
N ALA A 68 -17.92 -13.59 -3.63
CA ALA A 68 -19.34 -13.33 -3.85
C ALA A 68 -19.61 -12.26 -4.92
N ILE A 69 -18.66 -11.35 -5.16
CA ILE A 69 -18.87 -10.15 -5.99
C ILE A 69 -18.19 -10.19 -7.35
N MET A 70 -17.15 -11.03 -7.54
CA MET A 70 -16.36 -11.01 -8.78
C MET A 70 -17.20 -11.25 -10.04
N GLY A 71 -18.22 -12.10 -9.96
CA GLY A 71 -19.15 -12.33 -11.08
C GLY A 71 -19.99 -11.09 -11.44
N GLN A 72 -20.42 -10.33 -10.43
CA GLN A 72 -21.13 -9.07 -10.64
C GLN A 72 -20.19 -8.02 -11.23
N ILE A 73 -18.98 -7.85 -10.67
CA ILE A 73 -17.96 -6.93 -11.19
C ILE A 73 -17.69 -7.22 -12.66
N ALA A 74 -17.43 -8.48 -13.00
CA ALA A 74 -17.18 -8.87 -14.38
C ALA A 74 -18.37 -8.54 -15.29
N THR A 75 -19.60 -8.84 -14.85
CA THR A 75 -20.81 -8.52 -15.62
C THR A 75 -20.98 -7.01 -15.83
N THR A 76 -20.80 -6.20 -14.79
CA THR A 76 -20.91 -4.73 -14.86
C THR A 76 -19.85 -4.15 -15.78
N VAL A 77 -18.58 -4.54 -15.64
CA VAL A 77 -17.51 -4.04 -16.51
C VAL A 77 -17.72 -4.45 -17.97
N MET A 78 -18.20 -5.67 -18.22
CA MET A 78 -18.50 -6.13 -19.59
C MET A 78 -19.68 -5.39 -20.24
N HIS A 79 -20.63 -4.88 -19.45
CA HIS A 79 -21.82 -4.17 -19.96
C HIS A 79 -21.61 -2.64 -20.03
N ASP A 80 -21.04 -2.05 -18.97
CA ASP A 80 -20.94 -0.60 -18.77
C ASP A 80 -19.50 -0.07 -18.89
N GLY A 81 -18.51 -0.96 -18.99
CA GLY A 81 -17.10 -0.59 -19.07
C GLY A 81 -16.73 0.06 -20.40
N GLY A 82 -15.79 0.99 -20.32
CA GLY A 82 -15.14 1.59 -21.49
C GLY A 82 -13.72 1.07 -21.65
N THR A 83 -13.12 1.33 -22.80
CA THR A 83 -11.70 1.07 -23.06
C THR A 83 -11.01 2.31 -23.63
N ARG A 84 -9.68 2.24 -23.75
CA ARG A 84 -8.82 3.27 -24.35
C ARG A 84 -7.91 2.62 -25.39
N PRO A 85 -7.37 3.39 -26.37
CA PRO A 85 -6.38 2.85 -27.30
C PRO A 85 -5.15 2.27 -26.60
N SER A 86 -4.64 2.96 -25.58
CA SER A 86 -3.52 2.54 -24.72
C SER A 86 -3.83 1.31 -23.85
N TRP A 87 -5.06 0.80 -23.85
CA TRP A 87 -5.50 -0.37 -23.09
C TRP A 87 -5.77 -1.58 -23.99
N GLN A 88 -5.35 -1.49 -25.25
CA GLN A 88 -5.53 -2.53 -26.26
C GLN A 88 -4.17 -2.91 -26.83
N TRP A 89 -3.91 -4.21 -26.96
CA TRP A 89 -2.68 -4.70 -27.58
C TRP A 89 -2.93 -6.05 -28.27
N LYS A 90 -2.03 -6.39 -29.19
CA LYS A 90 -1.99 -7.70 -29.85
C LYS A 90 -0.71 -8.41 -29.47
N ARG A 91 -0.81 -9.68 -29.09
CA ARG A 91 0.36 -10.51 -28.80
C ARG A 91 0.01 -11.97 -29.05
N ASP A 92 0.93 -12.68 -29.70
CA ASP A 92 0.79 -14.11 -30.03
C ASP A 92 -0.51 -14.47 -30.76
N GLY A 93 -0.94 -13.60 -31.70
CA GLY A 93 -2.17 -13.79 -32.49
C GLY A 93 -3.47 -13.46 -31.75
N LYS A 94 -3.38 -12.98 -30.50
CA LYS A 94 -4.53 -12.65 -29.65
C LYS A 94 -4.72 -11.16 -29.49
N ASP A 95 -5.97 -10.75 -29.60
CA ASP A 95 -6.44 -9.43 -29.20
C ASP A 95 -6.61 -9.40 -27.69
N HIS A 96 -6.12 -8.34 -27.05
CA HIS A 96 -6.28 -8.08 -25.62
C HIS A 96 -6.87 -6.69 -25.44
N ILE A 97 -7.95 -6.59 -24.66
CA ILE A 97 -8.67 -5.34 -24.40
C ILE A 97 -8.96 -5.25 -22.92
N LEU A 98 -8.42 -4.23 -22.25
CA LEU A 98 -8.83 -3.90 -20.89
C LEU A 98 -10.08 -3.01 -20.96
N LEU A 99 -11.16 -3.50 -20.34
CA LEU A 99 -12.38 -2.75 -20.08
C LEU A 99 -12.34 -2.25 -18.64
N ALA A 100 -12.74 -1.00 -18.38
CA ALA A 100 -12.79 -0.45 -17.04
C ALA A 100 -14.07 0.35 -16.77
N TRP A 101 -14.56 0.26 -15.54
CA TRP A 101 -15.75 0.94 -15.05
C TRP A 101 -15.58 1.38 -13.59
N PRO A 102 -16.13 2.52 -13.16
CA PRO A 102 -16.81 3.51 -14.00
C PRO A 102 -15.82 4.45 -14.71
N GLN A 103 -16.23 5.05 -15.83
CA GLN A 103 -15.32 5.84 -16.67
C GLN A 103 -14.92 7.18 -16.03
N ASP A 104 -15.83 7.77 -15.25
CA ASP A 104 -15.74 9.09 -14.64
C ASP A 104 -15.07 9.09 -13.25
N GLN A 105 -14.68 7.93 -12.73
CA GLN A 105 -13.99 7.82 -11.43
C GLN A 105 -12.52 7.45 -11.62
N PRO A 106 -11.61 7.94 -10.75
CA PRO A 106 -10.19 7.58 -10.78
C PRO A 106 -9.91 6.20 -10.15
N VAL A 107 -10.89 5.59 -9.47
CA VAL A 107 -10.85 4.20 -9.01
C VAL A 107 -11.83 3.39 -9.84
N ARG A 108 -11.37 2.30 -10.44
CA ARG A 108 -12.16 1.50 -11.36
C ARG A 108 -12.04 0.02 -11.04
N ALA A 109 -13.06 -0.74 -11.39
CA ALA A 109 -12.93 -2.15 -11.67
C ALA A 109 -12.58 -2.33 -13.14
N ALA A 110 -11.62 -3.19 -13.44
CA ALA A 110 -11.23 -3.51 -14.79
C ALA A 110 -11.27 -5.01 -15.05
N VAL A 111 -11.61 -5.38 -16.28
CA VAL A 111 -11.62 -6.75 -16.79
C VAL A 111 -10.80 -6.77 -18.06
N LEU A 112 -9.76 -7.59 -18.07
CA LEU A 112 -9.05 -7.90 -19.28
C LEU A 112 -9.82 -8.99 -20.02
N VAL A 113 -10.14 -8.74 -21.29
CA VAL A 113 -10.64 -9.77 -22.19
C VAL A 113 -9.61 -10.08 -23.25
N ALA A 114 -9.53 -11.35 -23.65
CA ALA A 114 -8.66 -11.78 -24.74
C ALA A 114 -9.31 -12.87 -25.60
N GLY A 115 -8.85 -12.99 -26.84
CA GLY A 115 -9.29 -14.02 -27.78
C GLY A 115 -8.44 -13.99 -29.06
N GLU A 116 -8.56 -15.02 -29.88
CA GLU A 116 -7.93 -15.02 -31.20
C GLU A 116 -8.47 -13.87 -32.06
N GLU A 117 -7.63 -13.37 -32.97
CA GLU A 117 -7.99 -12.23 -33.82
C GLU A 117 -9.30 -12.48 -34.60
N GLY A 118 -10.26 -11.56 -34.43
CA GLY A 118 -11.57 -11.65 -35.09
C GLY A 118 -12.54 -12.65 -34.47
N GLU A 119 -12.17 -13.33 -33.38
CA GLU A 119 -13.04 -14.22 -32.62
C GLU A 119 -13.71 -13.51 -31.42
N LYS A 120 -14.53 -14.26 -30.69
CA LYS A 120 -15.19 -13.76 -29.48
C LYS A 120 -14.19 -13.70 -28.32
N LEU A 121 -14.00 -12.51 -27.77
CA LEU A 121 -13.17 -12.29 -26.59
C LEU A 121 -13.81 -12.87 -25.32
N ALA A 122 -12.97 -13.40 -24.43
CA ALA A 122 -13.37 -13.96 -23.14
C ALA A 122 -12.62 -13.26 -21.99
N PRO A 123 -13.24 -13.09 -20.80
CA PRO A 123 -12.53 -12.58 -19.62
C PRO A 123 -11.34 -13.44 -19.23
N VAL A 124 -10.21 -12.79 -18.94
CA VAL A 124 -8.95 -13.40 -18.50
C VAL A 124 -8.74 -13.13 -17.01
N THR A 125 -8.78 -11.87 -16.60
CA THR A 125 -8.59 -11.43 -15.22
C THR A 125 -9.45 -10.21 -14.92
N ALA A 126 -9.72 -9.97 -13.64
CA ALA A 126 -10.42 -8.81 -13.15
C ALA A 126 -9.64 -8.17 -11.99
N THR A 127 -9.31 -6.89 -12.14
CA THR A 127 -8.42 -6.16 -11.24
C THR A 127 -9.02 -4.81 -10.84
N PRO A 128 -8.77 -4.32 -9.62
CA PRO A 128 -8.88 -2.89 -9.38
C PRO A 128 -7.89 -2.16 -10.29
N LEU A 129 -8.34 -1.09 -10.91
CA LEU A 129 -7.52 -0.21 -11.74
C LEU A 129 -7.52 1.18 -11.10
N LEU A 130 -6.36 1.56 -10.58
CA LEU A 130 -6.16 2.82 -9.86
C LEU A 130 -5.46 3.83 -10.77
N GLU A 131 -5.97 5.05 -10.81
CA GLU A 131 -5.30 6.16 -11.49
C GLU A 131 -4.09 6.61 -10.65
N GLY A 132 -2.89 6.48 -11.21
CA GLY A 132 -1.66 6.82 -10.52
C GLY A 132 -1.17 8.24 -10.82
N LEU A 133 -0.05 8.59 -10.19
CA LEU A 133 0.71 9.79 -10.51
C LEU A 133 2.01 9.41 -11.23
N PRO A 134 2.48 10.23 -12.19
CA PRO A 134 3.68 9.94 -12.95
C PRO A 134 4.94 10.05 -12.07
N ASN A 135 5.80 9.04 -12.15
CA ASN A 135 7.10 8.98 -11.50
C ASN A 135 8.13 8.36 -12.46
N ASP A 136 9.30 8.99 -12.62
CA ASP A 136 10.37 8.46 -13.47
C ASP A 136 11.22 7.46 -12.68
N LEU A 137 11.17 6.20 -13.09
CA LEU A 137 11.72 5.06 -12.35
C LEU A 137 12.47 4.12 -13.29
N THR A 138 13.52 3.49 -12.77
CA THR A 138 14.30 2.51 -13.53
C THR A 138 13.81 1.12 -13.18
N VAL A 139 13.50 0.29 -14.20
CA VAL A 139 13.12 -1.10 -13.99
C VAL A 139 14.29 -1.86 -13.38
N ASP A 140 14.01 -2.67 -12.36
CA ASP A 140 15.00 -3.47 -11.64
C ASP A 140 14.80 -4.96 -11.90
N ASP A 141 13.56 -5.44 -11.75
CA ASP A 141 13.20 -6.84 -11.92
C ASP A 141 11.69 -6.98 -12.22
N VAL A 142 11.28 -8.14 -12.72
CA VAL A 142 9.88 -8.45 -13.03
C VAL A 142 9.56 -9.88 -12.60
N HIS A 143 8.47 -10.03 -11.86
CA HIS A 143 7.87 -11.32 -11.51
C HIS A 143 6.52 -11.46 -12.22
N PRO A 144 6.45 -12.08 -13.41
CA PRO A 144 5.21 -12.34 -14.10
C PRO A 144 4.33 -13.30 -13.29
N TRP A 145 3.03 -12.98 -13.21
CA TRP A 145 2.07 -13.90 -12.60
C TRP A 145 1.78 -15.08 -13.54
N GLN A 146 1.20 -16.15 -12.99
CA GLN A 146 0.83 -17.34 -13.75
C GLN A 146 -0.14 -17.05 -14.92
N THR A 147 -0.95 -15.99 -14.82
CA THR A 147 -1.86 -15.55 -15.89
C THR A 147 -1.12 -15.06 -17.13
N GLY A 148 0.14 -14.65 -16.99
CA GLY A 148 1.00 -14.16 -18.08
C GLY A 148 0.69 -12.74 -18.57
N VAL A 149 -0.34 -12.10 -18.01
CA VAL A 149 -0.82 -10.76 -18.40
C VAL A 149 -0.69 -9.72 -17.27
N GLU A 150 -0.35 -10.18 -16.07
CA GLU A 150 -0.12 -9.39 -14.86
C GLU A 150 1.29 -9.70 -14.33
N ALA A 151 1.87 -8.78 -13.57
CA ALA A 151 3.17 -8.99 -12.91
C ALA A 151 3.30 -8.18 -11.63
N ASN A 152 4.26 -8.57 -10.78
CA ASN A 152 4.87 -7.63 -9.83
C ASN A 152 6.13 -7.08 -10.49
N VAL A 153 6.23 -5.75 -10.61
CA VAL A 153 7.37 -5.06 -11.23
C VAL A 153 8.16 -4.36 -10.14
N ALA A 154 9.47 -4.56 -10.15
CA ALA A 154 10.43 -3.88 -9.29
C ALA A 154 11.03 -2.70 -10.02
N VAL A 155 11.08 -1.56 -9.34
CA VAL A 155 11.68 -0.34 -9.83
C VAL A 155 12.55 0.32 -8.78
N THR A 156 13.63 0.94 -9.23
CA THR A 156 14.60 1.60 -8.37
C THR A 156 14.52 3.10 -8.56
N MET A 157 14.44 3.82 -7.43
CA MET A 157 14.51 5.28 -7.38
C MET A 157 15.93 5.79 -7.12
N LEU A 158 16.74 4.99 -6.41
CA LEU A 158 18.09 5.33 -6.02
C LEU A 158 18.97 4.12 -6.24
N GLU A 159 20.01 4.27 -7.07
CA GLU A 159 20.95 3.20 -7.37
C GLU A 159 21.55 2.60 -6.08
N GLY A 160 21.61 1.27 -6.01
CA GLY A 160 22.13 0.54 -4.84
C GLY A 160 21.21 0.53 -3.61
N LYS A 161 19.96 0.98 -3.72
CA LYS A 161 18.92 0.80 -2.69
C LYS A 161 17.97 -0.33 -3.08
N ASN A 162 17.28 -0.88 -2.07
CA ASN A 162 16.29 -1.92 -2.29
C ASN A 162 15.18 -1.41 -3.24
N PRO A 163 14.81 -2.19 -4.27
CA PRO A 163 13.81 -1.78 -5.23
C PRO A 163 12.41 -1.74 -4.60
N MET A 164 11.59 -0.85 -5.13
CA MET A 164 10.15 -0.78 -4.85
C MET A 164 9.40 -1.68 -5.82
N TRP A 165 8.49 -2.49 -5.31
CA TRP A 165 7.67 -3.38 -6.10
C TRP A 165 6.25 -2.83 -6.15
N PHE A 166 5.58 -2.98 -7.28
CA PHE A 166 4.16 -2.72 -7.43
C PHE A 166 3.54 -3.78 -8.32
N TYR A 167 2.23 -3.97 -8.19
CA TYR A 167 1.47 -4.83 -9.08
C TYR A 167 1.15 -4.07 -10.37
N ASP A 168 1.39 -4.72 -11.51
CA ASP A 168 1.12 -4.18 -12.83
C ASP A 168 -0.02 -4.95 -13.52
N PRO A 169 -1.24 -4.36 -13.60
CA PRO A 169 -2.38 -4.97 -14.28
C PRO A 169 -2.28 -4.95 -15.81
N LEU A 170 -1.31 -4.20 -16.37
CA LEU A 170 -1.07 -4.06 -17.80
C LEU A 170 0.31 -4.57 -18.20
N TYR A 171 0.91 -5.46 -17.39
CA TYR A 171 2.16 -6.14 -17.75
C TYR A 171 2.09 -6.77 -19.14
N GLY A 172 0.97 -7.41 -19.48
CA GLY A 172 0.77 -8.01 -20.80
C GLY A 172 0.91 -7.02 -21.97
N ARG A 173 0.64 -5.73 -21.76
CA ARG A 173 0.88 -4.63 -22.72
C ARG A 173 2.36 -4.25 -22.71
N ASP A 174 2.89 -3.93 -21.53
CA ASP A 174 4.18 -3.27 -21.31
C ASP A 174 5.40 -4.23 -21.27
N LYS A 175 5.17 -5.54 -21.39
CA LYS A 175 6.17 -6.59 -21.17
C LYS A 175 7.52 -6.38 -21.87
N ASP A 176 7.52 -5.91 -23.11
CA ASP A 176 8.75 -5.73 -23.89
C ASP A 176 9.52 -4.46 -23.48
N ASP A 177 8.83 -3.49 -22.88
CA ASP A 177 9.41 -2.24 -22.36
C ASP A 177 9.99 -2.42 -20.95
N LEU A 178 9.52 -3.42 -20.18
CA LEU A 178 9.96 -3.69 -18.82
C LEU A 178 11.32 -4.40 -18.73
N THR A 179 12.32 -3.86 -19.43
CA THR A 179 13.70 -4.37 -19.42
C THR A 179 14.49 -3.77 -18.25
N PRO A 180 15.16 -4.59 -17.40
CA PRO A 180 15.99 -4.10 -16.30
C PRO A 180 17.05 -3.06 -16.75
N GLY A 181 17.20 -2.00 -15.95
CA GLY A 181 18.09 -0.89 -16.21
C GLY A 181 17.51 0.21 -17.13
N VAL A 182 16.32 0.02 -17.70
CA VAL A 182 15.66 1.03 -18.53
C VAL A 182 14.76 1.92 -17.68
N MET A 183 14.82 3.23 -17.92
CA MET A 183 13.99 4.23 -17.23
C MET A 183 12.70 4.50 -18.01
N HIS A 184 11.57 4.48 -17.31
CA HIS A 184 10.27 4.87 -17.83
C HIS A 184 9.55 5.78 -16.84
N THR A 185 8.55 6.51 -17.34
CA THR A 185 7.56 7.17 -16.48
C THR A 185 6.44 6.18 -16.16
N PHE A 186 6.26 5.89 -14.87
CA PHE A 186 5.21 5.01 -14.35
C PHE A 186 4.11 5.82 -13.68
N LEU A 187 2.85 5.44 -13.91
CA LEU A 187 1.73 5.88 -13.07
C LEU A 187 1.69 5.00 -11.82
N LEU A 188 2.01 5.56 -10.66
CA LEU A 188 1.97 4.84 -9.37
C LEU A 188 0.78 5.27 -8.52
N ALA A 189 0.08 4.28 -7.97
CA ALA A 189 -1.01 4.44 -7.02
C ALA A 189 -0.84 3.46 -5.85
N GLY A 190 -1.42 3.80 -4.70
CA GLY A 190 -1.53 2.90 -3.55
C GLY A 190 -2.99 2.65 -3.20
N LEU A 191 -3.30 1.44 -2.77
CA LEU A 191 -4.54 1.11 -2.08
C LEU A 191 -4.23 0.92 -0.61
N ALA A 192 -4.86 1.71 0.26
CA ALA A 192 -4.75 1.51 1.69
C ALA A 192 -5.48 0.21 2.07
N LEU A 193 -4.74 -0.73 2.64
CA LEU A 193 -5.26 -1.92 3.32
C LEU A 193 -5.50 -1.66 4.81
N GLY A 194 -4.83 -0.64 5.35
CA GLY A 194 -5.04 -0.09 6.69
C GLY A 194 -4.59 1.37 6.71
N LEU A 195 -5.33 2.24 7.40
CA LEU A 195 -4.97 3.65 7.50
C LEU A 195 -5.47 4.23 8.82
N ARG A 196 -4.62 5.03 9.48
CA ARG A 196 -4.99 5.80 10.67
C ARG A 196 -4.27 7.13 10.70
N LYS A 197 -4.85 8.10 11.43
CA LYS A 197 -4.12 9.31 11.82
C LYS A 197 -2.89 8.92 12.63
N ALA A 198 -1.74 9.49 12.32
CA ALA A 198 -0.54 9.34 13.12
C ALA A 198 -0.77 10.06 14.46
N LEU A 199 -0.65 9.31 15.56
CA LEU A 199 -0.82 9.84 16.93
C LEU A 199 0.51 9.93 17.68
N LEU A 200 1.54 9.22 17.19
CA LEU A 200 2.83 9.12 17.84
C LEU A 200 3.86 9.91 17.03
N ASP A 201 4.37 10.95 17.65
CA ASP A 201 5.44 11.80 17.16
C ASP A 201 6.84 11.24 17.45
N GLU A 202 6.92 10.20 18.28
CA GLU A 202 8.15 9.65 18.80
C GLU A 202 8.10 8.12 18.82
N ILE A 203 9.15 7.49 18.31
CA ILE A 203 9.39 6.06 18.47
C ILE A 203 10.39 5.89 19.61
N THR A 204 10.04 5.02 20.56
CA THR A 204 10.92 4.61 21.64
C THR A 204 11.65 3.34 21.23
N ILE A 205 12.98 3.40 21.13
CA ILE A 205 13.86 2.27 20.83
C ILE A 205 14.59 1.87 22.11
N THR A 206 14.41 0.63 22.55
CA THR A 206 15.00 0.10 23.78
C THR A 206 15.97 -1.07 23.54
N GLN A 207 16.20 -1.45 22.28
CA GLN A 207 17.09 -2.54 21.90
C GLN A 207 17.57 -2.43 20.44
N GLY A 208 18.61 -3.19 20.09
CA GLY A 208 19.18 -3.28 18.73
C GLY A 208 20.41 -2.39 18.51
N VAL A 209 21.08 -2.56 17.37
CA VAL A 209 22.40 -1.96 17.07
C VAL A 209 22.43 -0.44 17.31
N ARG A 210 21.38 0.28 16.88
CA ARG A 210 21.26 1.72 17.10
C ARG A 210 21.11 2.11 18.57
N TYR A 211 20.37 1.31 19.36
CA TYR A 211 20.23 1.55 20.79
C TYR A 211 21.53 1.23 21.54
N GLU A 212 22.25 0.16 21.17
CA GLU A 212 23.53 -0.16 21.81
C GLU A 212 24.59 0.92 21.56
N ALA A 213 24.70 1.42 20.32
CA ALA A 213 25.60 2.54 20.01
C ALA A 213 25.23 3.82 20.80
N TYR A 214 23.93 4.10 20.95
CA TYR A 214 23.44 5.19 21.78
C TYR A 214 23.76 4.98 23.27
N ALA A 215 23.55 3.76 23.78
CA ALA A 215 23.80 3.40 25.17
C ALA A 215 25.27 3.53 25.54
N GLU A 216 26.17 3.10 24.65
CA GLU A 216 27.61 3.23 24.83
C GLU A 216 28.05 4.69 24.91
N ALA A 217 27.59 5.53 23.97
CA ALA A 217 27.85 6.97 23.98
C ALA A 217 27.32 7.64 25.25
N TRP A 218 26.10 7.30 25.66
CA TRP A 218 25.48 7.86 26.86
C TRP A 218 26.23 7.45 28.14
N LEU A 219 26.67 6.19 28.27
CA LEU A 219 27.43 5.72 29.42
C LEU A 219 28.82 6.37 29.51
N ALA A 220 29.47 6.60 28.37
CA ALA A 220 30.74 7.34 28.33
C ALA A 220 30.60 8.78 28.83
N GLU A 221 29.46 9.43 28.54
CA GLU A 221 29.14 10.78 29.01
C GLU A 221 28.62 10.84 30.45
N ASN A 222 28.24 9.70 31.04
CA ASN A 222 27.66 9.61 32.39
C ASN A 222 28.44 8.63 33.31
N PRO A 223 29.67 8.99 33.75
CA PRO A 223 30.47 8.13 34.60
C PRO A 223 29.77 7.76 35.92
N GLY A 224 29.79 6.47 36.27
CA GLY A 224 29.14 5.95 37.49
C GLY A 224 27.68 5.53 37.30
N LYS A 225 27.13 5.69 36.10
CA LYS A 225 25.86 5.08 35.70
C LYS A 225 26.07 3.69 35.12
N THR A 226 25.03 2.87 35.18
CA THR A 226 25.02 1.49 34.71
C THR A 226 24.10 1.33 33.51
N ARG A 227 24.16 0.17 32.84
CA ARG A 227 23.32 -0.13 31.68
C ARG A 227 21.81 0.02 31.95
N LEU A 228 21.39 -0.21 33.19
CA LEU A 228 20.00 -0.07 33.64
C LEU A 228 19.54 1.39 33.75
N ASP A 229 20.48 2.33 33.85
CA ASP A 229 20.19 3.76 33.93
C ASP A 229 20.04 4.41 32.55
N VAL A 230 20.40 3.70 31.47
CA VAL A 230 20.37 4.25 30.11
C VAL A 230 18.91 4.46 29.70
N PRO A 231 18.48 5.71 29.42
CA PRO A 231 17.11 5.97 29.03
C PRO A 231 16.81 5.34 27.66
N PRO A 232 15.54 5.11 27.32
CA PRO A 232 15.18 4.69 25.96
C PRO A 232 15.62 5.71 24.91
N LEU A 233 16.11 5.23 23.76
CA LEU A 233 16.41 6.10 22.63
C LEU A 233 15.10 6.59 22.01
N LYS A 234 14.86 7.89 22.14
CA LYS A 234 13.69 8.56 21.57
C LYS A 234 14.03 9.11 20.19
N VAL A 235 13.35 8.61 19.16
CA VAL A 235 13.51 9.10 17.79
C VAL A 235 12.22 9.82 17.39
N SER A 236 12.32 11.14 17.19
CA SER A 236 11.21 11.90 16.62
C SER A 236 10.94 11.46 15.18
N VAL A 237 9.68 11.16 14.91
CA VAL A 237 9.12 10.79 13.61
C VAL A 237 8.09 11.79 13.10
N SER A 238 7.87 12.89 13.81
CA SER A 238 7.08 14.04 13.34
C SER A 238 7.66 14.58 12.04
N ASN A 239 6.79 14.94 11.09
CA ASN A 239 7.13 15.45 9.77
C ASN A 239 8.02 14.51 8.93
N ARG A 240 8.17 13.24 9.30
CA ARG A 240 8.93 12.28 8.51
C ARG A 240 8.06 11.62 7.45
N HIS A 241 8.61 11.51 6.26
CA HIS A 241 8.05 10.72 5.17
C HIS A 241 8.81 9.40 5.09
N LEU A 242 8.13 8.30 5.38
CA LEU A 242 8.73 6.98 5.47
C LEU A 242 7.98 6.01 4.58
N ILE A 243 8.73 5.17 3.86
CA ILE A 243 8.21 4.01 3.16
C ILE A 243 9.09 2.81 3.52
N MET A 244 8.47 1.76 4.05
CA MET A 244 9.15 0.55 4.49
C MET A 244 8.46 -0.67 3.87
N PRO A 245 9.22 -1.69 3.46
CA PRO A 245 8.63 -2.94 2.97
C PRO A 245 7.62 -3.53 3.96
N GLY A 246 6.47 -3.96 3.44
CA GLY A 246 5.45 -4.72 4.15
C GLY A 246 5.74 -6.21 4.16
N ARG A 247 4.69 -7.00 4.44
CA ARG A 247 4.74 -8.46 4.50
C ARG A 247 5.01 -9.09 3.14
N ASN A 248 4.28 -8.66 2.11
CA ASN A 248 4.41 -9.18 0.74
C ASN A 248 5.15 -8.18 -0.15
N PHE A 249 5.63 -8.66 -1.30
CA PHE A 249 5.97 -7.75 -2.39
C PHE A 249 4.74 -6.90 -2.75
N CYS A 250 4.99 -5.67 -3.20
CA CYS A 250 3.97 -4.66 -3.48
C CYS A 250 3.28 -4.06 -2.24
N GLU A 251 3.50 -4.58 -1.04
CA GLU A 251 2.95 -4.01 0.20
C GLU A 251 3.98 -3.18 0.97
N TYR A 252 3.53 -2.08 1.56
CA TYR A 252 4.37 -1.10 2.24
C TYR A 252 3.71 -0.53 3.49
N GLN A 253 4.52 -0.32 4.53
CA GLN A 253 4.19 0.57 5.64
C GLN A 253 4.65 1.98 5.28
N MET A 254 3.75 2.95 5.42
CA MET A 254 4.00 4.34 5.07
C MET A 254 3.68 5.27 6.24
N ARG A 255 4.48 6.31 6.37
CA ARG A 255 4.11 7.54 7.08
C ARG A 255 4.29 8.72 6.14
N ALA A 256 3.29 9.58 6.07
CA ALA A 256 3.32 10.79 5.26
C ALA A 256 2.32 11.82 5.76
N THR A 257 2.50 13.06 5.33
CA THR A 257 1.50 14.13 5.47
C THR A 257 0.62 14.17 4.23
N ILE A 258 -0.70 14.26 4.42
CA ILE A 258 -1.65 14.41 3.34
C ILE A 258 -1.54 15.82 2.75
N GLU A 259 -1.28 15.93 1.45
CA GLU A 259 -1.21 17.22 0.75
C GLU A 259 -2.60 17.68 0.27
N GLU A 260 -3.38 16.75 -0.27
CA GLU A 260 -4.70 16.99 -0.82
C GLU A 260 -5.59 15.75 -0.62
N VAL A 261 -6.90 15.98 -0.45
CA VAL A 261 -7.92 14.94 -0.38
C VAL A 261 -8.97 15.19 -1.45
N LYS A 262 -9.34 14.16 -2.20
CA LYS A 262 -10.49 14.16 -3.10
C LYS A 262 -11.47 13.05 -2.76
N ASP A 263 -12.74 13.31 -3.03
CA ASP A 263 -13.78 12.30 -2.97
C ASP A 263 -13.91 11.58 -4.31
N CYS A 264 -13.97 10.26 -4.26
CA CYS A 264 -14.34 9.41 -5.37
C CYS A 264 -15.16 8.22 -4.85
N GLN A 265 -15.59 7.36 -5.75
CA GLN A 265 -16.32 6.15 -5.37
C GLN A 265 -16.08 5.03 -6.36
N LEU A 266 -16.19 3.79 -5.87
CA LEU A 266 -16.33 2.61 -6.71
C LEU A 266 -17.71 2.02 -6.44
N GLU A 267 -18.57 2.01 -7.46
CA GLU A 267 -20.00 1.68 -7.31
C GLU A 267 -20.67 2.53 -6.22
N LYS A 268 -20.96 1.94 -5.05
CA LYS A 268 -21.57 2.61 -3.89
C LYS A 268 -20.59 2.80 -2.74
N MET A 269 -19.36 2.30 -2.85
CA MET A 269 -18.34 2.46 -1.83
C MET A 269 -17.72 3.85 -1.93
N PRO A 270 -17.84 4.71 -0.91
CA PRO A 270 -17.08 5.95 -0.85
C PRO A 270 -15.59 5.67 -0.68
N VAL A 271 -14.76 6.39 -1.43
CA VAL A 271 -13.31 6.26 -1.41
C VAL A 271 -12.67 7.65 -1.34
N LYS A 272 -11.78 7.85 -0.38
CA LYS A 272 -10.93 9.04 -0.32
C LYS A 272 -9.67 8.81 -1.13
N LEU A 273 -9.36 9.74 -2.02
CA LEU A 273 -8.12 9.80 -2.75
C LEU A 273 -7.20 10.80 -2.05
N LEU A 274 -6.10 10.32 -1.48
CA LEU A 274 -5.12 11.07 -0.72
C LEU A 274 -3.86 11.27 -1.56
N TYR A 275 -3.44 12.51 -1.74
CA TYR A 275 -2.19 12.84 -2.43
C TYR A 275 -1.06 12.97 -1.42
N LEU A 276 -0.01 12.16 -1.61
CA LEU A 276 1.16 12.09 -0.75
C LEU A 276 2.43 12.36 -1.55
N SER A 277 3.41 13.00 -0.92
CA SER A 277 4.72 13.29 -1.50
C SER A 277 5.83 12.74 -0.60
N PHE A 278 6.83 12.11 -1.19
CA PHE A 278 8.00 11.57 -0.51
C PHE A 278 9.24 12.28 -1.05
N PRO A 279 9.80 13.25 -0.30
CA PRO A 279 10.90 14.07 -0.78
C PRO A 279 12.20 13.27 -0.87
N PHE A 280 13.02 13.63 -1.85
CA PHE A 280 14.40 13.21 -1.99
C PHE A 280 15.30 14.45 -1.98
N GLU A 281 16.56 14.30 -1.57
CA GLU A 281 17.52 15.43 -1.53
C GLU A 281 17.94 15.87 -2.94
N ASP A 282 18.21 14.91 -3.83
CA ASP A 282 18.86 15.17 -5.13
C ASP A 282 17.95 14.96 -6.36
N ARG A 283 16.64 14.75 -6.16
CA ARG A 283 15.69 14.49 -7.26
C ARG A 283 14.27 14.93 -6.94
N GLN A 284 13.40 14.89 -7.95
CA GLN A 284 11.97 15.15 -7.76
C GLN A 284 11.36 14.19 -6.72
N PRO A 285 10.47 14.68 -5.85
CA PRO A 285 9.75 13.84 -4.90
C PRO A 285 8.98 12.72 -5.61
N MET A 286 8.93 11.54 -5.00
CA MET A 286 7.95 10.53 -5.42
C MET A 286 6.57 11.02 -5.02
N ARG A 287 5.62 10.96 -5.96
CA ARG A 287 4.23 11.32 -5.72
C ARG A 287 3.36 10.08 -5.77
N LEU A 288 2.50 9.90 -4.79
CA LEU A 288 1.57 8.78 -4.72
C LEU A 288 0.13 9.26 -4.53
N ALA A 289 -0.75 8.72 -5.37
CA ALA A 289 -2.19 8.75 -5.18
C ALA A 289 -2.60 7.52 -4.35
N VAL A 290 -3.02 7.71 -3.10
CA VAL A 290 -3.44 6.63 -2.19
C VAL A 290 -4.94 6.62 -2.01
N TYR A 291 -5.58 5.52 -2.38
CA TYR A 291 -7.01 5.29 -2.26
C TYR A 291 -7.34 4.62 -0.94
N ALA A 292 -8.23 5.19 -0.16
CA ALA A 292 -8.71 4.64 1.11
C ALA A 292 -10.23 4.56 1.11
N SER A 293 -10.77 3.34 1.10
CA SER A 293 -12.22 3.13 1.14
C SER A 293 -12.78 3.46 2.52
N LYS A 294 -14.09 3.74 2.59
CA LYS A 294 -14.78 3.92 3.88
C LYS A 294 -14.64 2.71 4.80
N MET A 295 -14.51 1.49 4.24
CA MET A 295 -14.24 0.28 5.01
C MET A 295 -12.93 0.38 5.80
N VAL A 296 -11.88 0.91 5.17
CA VAL A 296 -10.54 1.05 5.78
C VAL A 296 -10.49 2.22 6.74
N LEU A 297 -11.19 3.31 6.40
CA LEU A 297 -11.20 4.54 7.19
C LEU A 297 -12.01 4.42 8.48
N GLY A 298 -13.07 3.60 8.50
CA GLY A 298 -14.01 3.56 9.62
C GLY A 298 -14.58 4.96 9.87
N GLU A 299 -14.45 5.46 11.10
CA GLU A 299 -14.91 6.81 11.48
C GLU A 299 -13.86 7.92 11.23
N TYR A 300 -12.64 7.57 10.81
CA TYR A 300 -11.62 8.57 10.54
C TYR A 300 -11.91 9.31 9.22
N GLU A 301 -11.90 10.64 9.28
CA GLU A 301 -12.04 11.53 8.12
C GLU A 301 -10.68 12.17 7.80
N PRO A 302 -10.00 11.76 6.71
CA PRO A 302 -8.73 12.34 6.31
C PRO A 302 -8.88 13.77 5.79
N GLU A 303 -7.95 14.66 6.17
CA GLU A 303 -7.88 16.04 5.72
C GLU A 303 -6.45 16.40 5.34
N ALA A 304 -6.29 17.41 4.49
CA ALA A 304 -4.96 17.95 4.17
C ALA A 304 -4.26 18.44 5.44
N GLY A 305 -2.96 18.15 5.56
CA GLY A 305 -2.15 18.44 6.73
C GLY A 305 -2.19 17.36 7.82
N HIS A 306 -3.09 16.37 7.74
CA HIS A 306 -3.01 15.23 8.65
C HIS A 306 -1.78 14.37 8.34
N GLU A 307 -1.02 14.03 9.38
CA GLU A 307 -0.06 12.94 9.32
C GLU A 307 -0.79 11.60 9.47
N ILE A 308 -0.41 10.61 8.67
CA ILE A 308 -1.02 9.28 8.66
C ILE A 308 0.03 8.18 8.76
N ASP A 309 -0.36 7.08 9.38
CA ASP A 309 0.29 5.78 9.23
C ASP A 309 -0.62 4.91 8.35
N ALA A 310 -0.06 4.33 7.29
CA ALA A 310 -0.80 3.48 6.37
C ALA A 310 -0.07 2.17 6.06
N TYR A 311 -0.84 1.11 5.86
CA TYR A 311 -0.40 -0.11 5.20
C TYR A 311 -1.02 -0.11 3.80
N VAL A 312 -0.19 -0.04 2.77
CA VAL A 312 -0.65 0.14 1.38
C VAL A 312 -0.16 -0.98 0.49
N TRP A 313 -0.98 -1.34 -0.49
CA TRP A 313 -0.60 -2.15 -1.63
C TRP A 313 -0.40 -1.24 -2.85
N LEU A 314 0.74 -1.33 -3.51
CA LEU A 314 1.08 -0.49 -4.65
C LEU A 314 0.67 -1.14 -5.97
N GLN A 315 0.10 -0.31 -6.84
CA GLN A 315 -0.19 -0.60 -8.22
C GLN A 315 0.56 0.38 -9.11
N GLY A 316 1.09 -0.09 -10.23
CA GLY A 316 1.78 0.76 -11.19
C GLY A 316 1.69 0.23 -12.61
N ARG A 317 1.93 1.10 -13.59
CA ARG A 317 2.02 0.76 -15.02
C ARG A 317 2.78 1.85 -15.77
N ILE A 318 3.34 1.55 -16.94
CA ILE A 318 3.90 2.60 -17.81
C ILE A 318 2.76 3.55 -18.19
N ILE A 319 3.06 4.85 -18.30
CA ILE A 319 2.08 5.87 -18.68
C ILE A 319 1.29 5.46 -19.94
N ASP A 320 0.00 5.78 -19.93
CA ASP A 320 -0.89 5.50 -21.06
C ASP A 320 -0.55 6.45 -22.22
N ILE A 321 0.15 5.95 -23.24
CA ILE A 321 0.46 6.71 -24.45
C ILE A 321 -0.65 6.45 -25.46
N ASP A 322 -1.55 7.41 -25.64
CA ASP A 322 -2.63 7.36 -26.64
C ASP A 322 -2.12 7.68 -28.06
N GLN A 323 -0.98 7.11 -28.45
CA GLN A 323 -0.63 7.01 -29.86
C GLN A 323 -1.31 5.76 -30.40
N GLY A 324 -2.10 5.92 -31.47
CA GLY A 324 -2.77 4.80 -32.14
C GLY A 324 -1.78 3.67 -32.50
N PRO A 325 -2.29 2.46 -32.75
CA PRO A 325 -1.50 1.22 -32.73
C PRO A 325 -0.20 1.37 -33.51
N GLN A 326 0.93 1.17 -32.82
CA GLN A 326 2.21 0.92 -33.50
C GLN A 326 2.07 -0.41 -34.24
N GLN A 327 2.26 -0.34 -35.56
CA GLN A 327 2.11 -1.43 -36.51
C GLN A 327 3.16 -2.51 -36.30
#